data_AF-A0A9E1T3X6-F1
#
_entry.id   AF-A0A9E1T3X6-F1
#
_cell.length_a   1.000
_cell.length_b   1.000
_cell.length_c   1.000
_cell.angle_alpha   90.00
_cell.angle_beta   90.00
_cell.angle_gamma   90.00
#
_symmetry.space_group_name_H-M   'P 1'
#
loop_
_entity.id
_entity.type
_entity.pdbx_description
1 polymer ?
#
loop_
_entity_poly.entity_id
_entity_poly.type
_entity_poly.pdbx_seq_one_letter_code
_entity_poly.pdbx_strand_id
1 'polypeptide(L)'
;MKANVNNTPIEIAYEDLPSPCNSFIDCRAVEEYEIAHYDGAINVPLQHVTICIDSFPYKKEDTFFVYCKSGNRSCTFVTYMRSIGFTNCQSITGGYQEWGQQC
;
A
#
# COMPACT_ATOMS: atom_id res chain seq x y z
N MET A 1 -2.54 28.20 -2.63
CA MET A 1 -1.92 26.90 -2.98
C MET A 1 -3.04 25.95 -3.34
N LYS A 2 -3.17 25.51 -4.60
CA LYS A 2 -4.17 24.51 -4.97
C LYS A 2 -3.64 23.15 -4.50
N ALA A 3 -4.33 22.48 -3.58
CA ALA A 3 -4.09 21.06 -3.35
C ALA A 3 -4.24 20.37 -4.72
N ASN A 4 -3.18 19.71 -5.17
CA ASN A 4 -3.19 19.00 -6.43
C ASN A 4 -4.16 17.82 -6.24
N VAL A 5 -5.36 17.91 -6.82
CA VAL A 5 -6.48 16.97 -6.64
C VAL A 5 -6.09 15.52 -7.00
N ASN A 6 -4.94 15.36 -7.66
CA ASN A 6 -4.42 14.09 -8.14
C ASN A 6 -3.77 13.21 -7.06
N ASN A 7 -3.52 13.73 -5.85
CA ASN A 7 -2.80 13.00 -4.79
C ASN A 7 -3.69 12.40 -3.70
N THR A 8 -5.02 12.56 -3.81
CA THR A 8 -5.97 11.87 -2.92
C THR A 8 -5.71 10.36 -2.97
N PRO A 9 -5.58 9.67 -1.83
CA PRO A 9 -5.39 8.24 -1.85
C PRO A 9 -6.64 7.58 -2.41
N ILE A 10 -6.44 6.57 -3.26
CA ILE A 10 -7.52 5.69 -3.68
C ILE A 10 -7.54 4.54 -2.68
N GLU A 11 -8.72 4.22 -2.18
CA GLU A 11 -8.94 3.16 -1.20
C GLU A 11 -9.75 2.02 -1.82
N ILE A 12 -9.49 0.80 -1.37
CA ILE A 12 -10.21 -0.41 -1.79
C ILE A 12 -10.45 -1.30 -0.57
N ALA A 13 -11.64 -1.89 -0.49
CA ALA A 13 -11.95 -2.89 0.54
C ALA A 13 -11.27 -4.22 0.21
N TYR A 14 -11.00 -5.04 1.22
CA TYR A 14 -10.31 -6.32 1.00
C TYR A 14 -11.13 -7.26 0.12
N GLU A 15 -12.45 -7.30 0.32
CA GLU A 15 -13.43 -8.09 -0.42
C GLU A 15 -13.56 -7.70 -1.90
N ASP A 16 -13.17 -6.47 -2.26
CA ASP A 16 -13.21 -5.94 -3.62
C ASP A 16 -11.89 -6.14 -4.38
N LEU A 17 -10.89 -6.74 -3.75
CA LEU A 17 -9.60 -6.99 -4.38
C LEU A 17 -9.76 -7.97 -5.56
N PRO A 18 -9.13 -7.69 -6.72
CA PRO A 18 -9.17 -8.60 -7.86
C PRO A 18 -8.52 -9.95 -7.48
N SER A 19 -8.93 -11.05 -8.10
CA SER A 19 -8.33 -12.38 -7.91
C SER A 19 -8.03 -13.02 -9.27
N PRO A 20 -6.97 -13.85 -9.42
CA PRO A 20 -5.95 -14.26 -8.44
C PRO A 20 -4.53 -13.80 -8.84
N CYS A 21 -4.09 -12.59 -8.44
CA CYS A 21 -2.68 -12.16 -8.48
C CYS A 21 -2.58 -10.72 -7.95
N ASN A 22 -2.48 -10.55 -6.63
CA ASN A 22 -2.43 -9.21 -6.03
C ASN A 22 -1.02 -8.85 -5.61
N SER A 23 -0.49 -7.80 -6.22
CA SER A 23 0.78 -7.18 -5.86
C SER A 23 0.61 -6.42 -4.54
N PHE A 24 0.93 -7.06 -3.42
CA PHE A 24 0.77 -6.46 -2.10
C PHE A 24 2.06 -5.77 -1.61
N ILE A 25 1.89 -4.62 -0.97
CA ILE A 25 2.94 -3.91 -0.25
C ILE A 25 2.53 -3.73 1.20
N ASP A 26 3.34 -4.27 2.10
CA ASP A 26 3.21 -4.05 3.52
C ASP A 26 4.03 -2.83 3.93
N CYS A 27 3.39 -1.71 4.27
CA CYS A 27 4.09 -0.51 4.71
C CYS A 27 4.28 -0.39 6.23
N ARG A 28 4.06 -1.49 6.96
CA ARG A 28 4.38 -1.61 8.39
C ARG A 28 5.88 -1.73 8.64
N ALA A 29 6.26 -1.69 9.92
CA ALA A 29 7.63 -1.96 10.31
C ALA A 29 8.02 -3.41 9.98
N VAL A 30 9.31 -3.67 9.81
CA VAL A 30 9.83 -5.00 9.44
C VAL A 30 9.39 -6.03 10.48
N GLU A 31 9.41 -5.69 11.76
CA GLU A 31 9.02 -6.58 12.85
C GLU A 31 7.53 -6.97 12.77
N GLU A 32 6.66 -6.06 12.33
CA GLU A 32 5.23 -6.37 12.12
C GLU A 32 5.02 -7.31 10.92
N TYR A 33 5.84 -7.17 9.87
CA TYR A 33 5.81 -8.00 8.68
C TYR A 33 6.32 -9.42 8.96
N GLU A 34 7.45 -9.56 9.65
CA GLU A 34 8.06 -10.85 9.99
C GLU A 34 7.16 -11.72 10.90
N ILE A 35 6.31 -11.10 11.71
CA ILE A 35 5.32 -11.84 12.53
C ILE A 35 4.28 -12.51 11.64
N ALA A 36 3.68 -11.75 10.73
CA ALA A 36 2.72 -12.24 9.75
C ALA A 36 2.39 -11.14 8.72
N HIS A 37 2.13 -11.53 7.49
CA HIS A 37 1.83 -10.65 6.36
C HIS A 37 0.97 -11.39 5.32
N TYR A 38 0.48 -10.69 4.29
CA TYR A 38 -0.22 -11.36 3.18
C TYR A 38 0.77 -12.16 2.35
N ASP A 39 0.38 -13.33 1.89
CA ASP A 39 1.22 -14.17 1.05
C ASP A 39 1.74 -13.40 -0.18
N GLY A 40 3.06 -13.41 -0.36
CA GLY A 40 3.73 -12.72 -1.47
C GLY A 40 3.85 -11.19 -1.31
N ALA A 41 3.43 -10.61 -0.18
CA ALA A 41 3.61 -9.19 0.06
C ALA A 41 5.09 -8.79 0.15
N ILE A 42 5.43 -7.64 -0.40
CA ILE A 42 6.76 -7.02 -0.27
C ILE A 42 6.72 -6.01 0.87
N ASN A 43 7.65 -6.07 1.82
CA ASN A 43 7.74 -5.08 2.88
C ASN A 43 8.45 -3.81 2.39
N VAL A 44 7.74 -2.68 2.43
CA VAL A 44 8.31 -1.34 2.19
C VAL A 44 7.81 -0.41 3.29
N PRO A 45 8.47 -0.33 4.45
CA PRO A 45 8.03 0.51 5.55
C PRO A 45 7.81 1.95 5.11
N LEU A 46 6.71 2.57 5.57
CA LEU A 46 6.36 3.96 5.18
C LEU A 46 7.53 4.94 5.42
N GLN A 47 8.30 4.73 6.48
CA GLN A 47 9.44 5.59 6.83
C GLN A 47 10.57 5.53 5.80
N HIS A 48 10.65 4.47 5.01
CA HIS A 48 11.71 4.24 4.03
C HIS A 48 11.26 4.51 2.59
N VAL A 49 9.96 4.76 2.34
CA VAL A 49 9.43 4.88 0.96
C VAL A 49 10.12 5.97 0.14
N THR A 50 10.48 7.09 0.77
CA THR A 50 11.16 8.21 0.10
C THR A 50 12.62 7.91 -0.21
N ILE A 51 13.24 7.02 0.55
CA ILE A 51 14.66 6.64 0.42
C ILE A 51 14.79 5.51 -0.62
N CYS A 52 13.86 4.57 -0.61
CA CYS A 52 13.90 3.40 -1.48
C CYS A 52 13.23 3.61 -2.84
N ILE A 53 12.78 4.84 -3.15
CA ILE A 53 11.94 5.08 -4.33
C ILE A 53 12.62 4.74 -5.65
N ASP A 54 13.93 4.96 -5.75
CA ASP A 54 14.72 4.66 -6.95
C ASP A 54 14.88 3.15 -7.18
N SER A 55 14.70 2.34 -6.13
CA SER A 55 14.75 0.87 -6.17
C SER A 55 13.37 0.24 -5.96
N PHE A 56 12.30 1.01 -6.15
CA PHE A 56 10.95 0.52 -5.93
C PHE A 56 10.61 -0.60 -6.94
N PRO A 57 9.97 -1.71 -6.50
CA PRO A 57 9.84 -2.92 -7.32
C PRO A 57 8.82 -2.79 -8.46
N TYR A 58 8.04 -1.70 -8.51
CA TYR A 58 6.97 -1.47 -9.47
C TYR A 58 7.22 -0.22 -10.32
N LYS A 59 6.69 -0.22 -11.54
CA LYS A 59 6.62 0.93 -12.42
C LYS A 59 5.41 1.81 -12.09
N LYS A 60 5.37 3.01 -12.64
CA LYS A 60 4.31 4.01 -12.36
C LYS A 60 2.91 3.55 -12.78
N GLU A 61 2.87 2.72 -13.82
CA GLU A 61 1.65 2.20 -14.44
C GLU A 61 1.19 0.88 -13.80
N ASP A 62 2.01 0.25 -12.96
CA ASP A 62 1.69 -1.03 -12.33
C ASP A 62 0.64 -0.83 -11.23
N THR A 63 -0.28 -1.79 -11.13
CA THR A 63 -1.27 -1.84 -10.06
C THR A 63 -0.70 -2.59 -8.86
N PHE A 64 -0.76 -1.98 -7.68
CA PHE A 64 -0.41 -2.62 -6.41
C PHE A 64 -1.24 -2.07 -5.26
N PHE A 65 -1.36 -2.88 -4.22
CA PHE A 65 -2.22 -2.63 -3.08
C PHE A 65 -1.36 -2.50 -1.82
N VAL A 66 -1.45 -1.36 -1.16
CA VAL A 66 -0.66 -1.05 0.02
C VAL A 66 -1.54 -1.23 1.25
N TYR A 67 -1.05 -1.96 2.24
CA TYR A 67 -1.71 -2.05 3.53
C TYR A 67 -0.75 -1.70 4.66
N CYS A 68 -1.34 -1.30 5.78
CA CYS A 68 -0.63 -1.22 7.04
C CYS A 68 -1.41 -1.98 8.12
N LYS A 69 -1.28 -1.61 9.39
CA LYS A 69 -2.08 -2.23 10.46
C LYS A 69 -3.58 -1.95 10.31
N SER A 70 -3.96 -0.70 10.03
CA SER A 70 -5.36 -0.22 10.11
C SER A 70 -5.80 0.71 8.96
N GLY A 71 -5.03 0.80 7.87
CA GLY A 71 -5.30 1.69 6.71
C GLY A 71 -4.64 3.09 6.75
N ASN A 72 -4.32 3.64 7.93
CA ASN A 72 -3.83 5.03 8.02
C ASN A 72 -2.47 5.30 7.36
N ARG A 73 -1.47 4.44 7.61
CA ARG A 73 -0.11 4.57 7.03
C ARG A 73 -0.13 4.30 5.53
N SER A 74 -0.98 3.39 5.07
CA SER A 74 -1.11 3.05 3.65
C SER A 74 -1.76 4.17 2.85
N CYS A 75 -2.72 4.91 3.40
CA CYS A 75 -3.23 6.13 2.77
C CYS A 75 -2.13 7.18 2.57
N THR A 76 -1.29 7.39 3.58
CA THR A 76 -0.14 8.32 3.47
C THR A 76 0.85 7.84 2.40
N PHE A 77 1.15 6.54 2.38
CA PHE A 77 2.01 5.92 1.38
C PHE A 77 1.48 6.16 -0.04
N VAL A 78 0.20 5.84 -0.27
CA VAL A 78 -0.45 5.97 -1.58
C VAL A 78 -0.53 7.43 -2.01
N THR A 79 -0.85 8.36 -1.11
CA THR A 79 -0.81 9.80 -1.41
C THR A 79 0.56 10.24 -1.90
N TYR A 80 1.64 9.79 -1.24
CA TYR A 80 3.00 10.09 -1.68
C TYR A 80 3.30 9.47 -3.05
N MET A 81 3.01 8.19 -3.26
CA MET A 81 3.27 7.50 -4.52
C MET A 81 2.52 8.14 -5.70
N ARG A 82 1.27 8.55 -5.48
CA ARG A 82 0.47 9.28 -6.49
C ARG A 82 1.08 10.64 -6.81
N SER A 83 1.63 11.33 -5.81
CA SER A 83 2.28 12.63 -6.01
C SER A 83 3.51 12.59 -6.93
N ILE A 84 4.16 11.43 -7.04
CA ILE A 84 5.33 11.20 -7.88
C ILE A 84 5.00 10.40 -9.16
N GLY A 85 3.71 10.13 -9.40
CA GLY A 85 3.18 9.62 -10.67
C GLY A 85 2.77 8.15 -10.70
N PHE A 86 2.72 7.44 -9.58
CA PHE A 86 2.12 6.10 -9.53
C PHE A 86 0.59 6.24 -9.52
N THR A 87 -0.07 5.90 -10.62
CA THR A 87 -1.50 6.22 -10.78
C THR A 87 -2.44 5.13 -10.29
N ASN A 88 -1.95 3.89 -10.22
CA ASN A 88 -2.76 2.68 -10.01
C ASN A 88 -2.55 2.05 -8.63
N CYS A 89 -1.85 2.73 -7.71
CA CYS A 89 -1.67 2.27 -6.34
C CYS A 89 -2.89 2.60 -5.47
N GLN A 90 -3.31 1.65 -4.64
CA GLN A 90 -4.49 1.77 -3.77
C GLN A 90 -4.17 1.35 -2.33
N SER A 91 -4.82 1.98 -1.35
CA SER A 91 -4.72 1.64 0.06
C SER A 91 -5.82 0.66 0.42
N ILE A 92 -5.48 -0.45 1.07
CA ILE A 92 -6.48 -1.40 1.57
C ILE A 92 -7.10 -0.82 2.85
N THR A 93 -8.43 -0.62 2.85
CA THR A 93 -9.16 -0.17 4.04
C THR A 93 -9.08 -1.21 5.14
N GLY A 94 -9.08 -0.76 6.40
CA GLY A 94 -8.95 -1.67 7.55
C GLY A 94 -7.56 -2.28 7.77
N GLY A 95 -6.72 -2.27 6.73
CA GLY A 95 -5.38 -2.85 6.74
C GLY A 95 -5.38 -4.34 7.13
N TYR A 96 -4.26 -4.77 7.70
CA TYR A 96 -4.03 -6.14 8.14
C TYR A 96 -5.05 -6.61 9.20
N GLN A 97 -5.59 -5.70 10.02
CA GLN A 97 -6.54 -6.06 11.08
C GLN A 97 -7.87 -6.58 10.57
N GLU A 98 -8.37 -6.08 9.44
CA GLU A 98 -9.62 -6.57 8.83
C GLU A 98 -9.41 -7.88 8.07
N TRP A 99 -8.23 -8.09 7.49
CA TRP A 99 -7.86 -9.38 6.89
C TRP A 99 -7.74 -10.50 7.92
N GLY A 100 -7.09 -10.24 9.06
CA GLY A 100 -6.89 -11.24 10.11
C GLY A 100 -8.19 -11.74 10.76
N GLN A 101 -9.33 -11.09 10.50
CA GLN A 101 -10.65 -11.53 10.95
C GLN A 101 -11.34 -12.50 9.97
N GLN A 102 -10.76 -12.70 8.78
CA GLN A 102 -11.33 -13.56 7.73
C GLN A 102 -10.68 -14.96 7.68
N CYS A 103 -9.68 -15.20 8.54
CA CYS A 103 -9.03 -16.51 8.73
C CYS A 103 -9.59 -17.27 9.94
#